data_AF-B7HIX2-F1
#
_entry.id   AF-B7HIX2-F1
#
_cell.length_a   1.000
_cell.length_b   1.000
_cell.length_c   1.000
_cell.angle_alpha   90.00
_cell.angle_beta   90.00
_cell.angle_gamma   90.00
#
_symmetry.space_group_name_H-M   'P 1'
#
loop_
_entity.id
_entity.type
_entity.pdbx_description
1 polymer ?
#
loop_
_entity_poly.entity_id
_entity_poly.type
_entity_poly.pdbx_seq_one_letter_code
_entity_poly.pdbx_strand_id
1 'polypeptide(L)'
;MEIIKKRVKDNGYKTDGFQALNFKAYLITETEKDGNFYNCYAPLYIWNGHEGMNKFIFEGYYDNILQSFGWQQIHIGVPLVVNLSDDFKKCKYVVEYVGSISQKNSLIETQFNFFNKNVQNTENCKGNVIVYNPDKWGYSQFEFYEVKPEIEEIEDITLYEVLHISQ
;
A
#
# COMPACT_ATOMS: atom_id res chain seq x y z
N MET A 1 -5.32 11.08 14.22
CA MET A 1 -4.14 11.12 13.32
C MET A 1 -3.82 12.49 12.69
N GLU A 2 -4.23 13.62 13.29
CA GLU A 2 -4.17 14.94 12.63
C GLU A 2 -2.76 15.45 12.26
N ILE A 3 -1.74 15.15 13.07
CA ILE A 3 -0.35 15.55 12.78
C ILE A 3 0.13 14.91 11.46
N ILE A 4 -0.19 13.63 11.23
CA ILE A 4 0.17 12.94 9.99
C ILE A 4 -0.65 13.46 8.82
N LYS A 5 -1.97 13.67 8.99
CA LYS A 5 -2.80 14.27 7.94
C LYS A 5 -2.26 15.62 7.49
N LYS A 6 -1.89 16.49 8.44
CA LYS A 6 -1.24 17.78 8.15
C LYS A 6 0.10 17.60 7.46
N ARG A 7 0.96 16.69 7.94
CA ARG A 7 2.25 16.38 7.30
C ARG A 7 2.08 15.98 5.84
N VAL A 8 1.14 15.09 5.53
CA VAL A 8 0.87 14.63 4.15
C VAL A 8 0.29 15.75 3.31
N LYS A 9 -0.64 16.55 3.84
CA LYS A 9 -1.15 17.73 3.15
C LYS A 9 -0.03 18.72 2.76
N ASP A 10 0.92 18.95 3.67
CA ASP A 10 1.98 19.93 3.49
C ASP A 10 3.16 19.41 2.65
N ASN A 11 3.35 18.09 2.53
CA ASN A 11 4.55 17.48 1.93
C ASN A 11 4.29 16.35 0.92
N GLY A 12 3.07 15.84 0.80
CA GLY A 12 2.74 14.66 -0.01
C GLY A 12 3.13 14.84 -1.48
N TYR A 13 2.89 16.03 -2.02
CA TYR A 13 3.22 16.39 -3.39
C TYR A 13 4.72 16.40 -3.71
N LYS A 14 5.61 16.38 -2.70
CA LYS A 14 7.07 16.43 -2.91
C LYS A 14 7.61 15.16 -3.57
N THR A 15 6.85 14.07 -3.57
CA THR A 15 7.20 12.82 -4.26
C THR A 15 6.48 12.65 -5.60
N ASP A 16 5.70 13.64 -6.06
CA ASP A 16 5.04 13.59 -7.36
C ASP A 16 6.09 13.67 -8.48
N GLY A 17 6.00 12.79 -9.49
CA GLY A 17 6.97 12.71 -10.57
C GLY A 17 8.38 12.27 -10.13
N PHE A 18 8.54 11.68 -8.95
CA PHE A 18 9.84 11.22 -8.47
C PHE A 18 10.39 10.11 -9.38
N GLN A 19 11.68 10.18 -9.68
CA GLN A 19 12.34 9.29 -10.64
C GLN A 19 12.05 7.81 -10.34
N ALA A 20 11.55 7.09 -11.35
CA ALA A 20 11.21 5.67 -11.30
C ALA A 20 10.20 5.26 -10.21
N LEU A 21 9.57 6.20 -9.51
CA LEU A 21 8.42 5.93 -8.65
C LEU A 21 7.19 5.77 -9.55
N ASN A 22 6.58 4.58 -9.56
CA ASN A 22 5.31 4.38 -10.25
C ASN A 22 4.20 5.11 -9.49
N PHE A 23 4.11 4.83 -8.19
CA PHE A 23 3.32 5.64 -7.28
C PHE A 23 3.77 5.48 -5.83
N LYS A 24 3.34 6.44 -5.01
CA LYS A 24 3.34 6.33 -3.55
C LYS A 24 1.97 6.67 -3.00
N ALA A 25 1.36 5.74 -2.27
CA ALA A 25 0.10 5.96 -1.57
C ALA A 25 0.35 6.21 -0.08
N TYR A 26 -0.19 7.31 0.45
CA TYR A 26 -0.04 7.70 1.85
C TYR A 26 -1.21 7.14 2.66
N LEU A 27 -1.04 5.93 3.20
CA LEU A 27 -2.10 5.18 3.87
C LEU A 27 -2.12 5.46 5.38
N ILE A 28 -3.31 5.57 5.95
CA ILE A 28 -3.51 5.59 7.40
C ILE A 28 -4.65 4.67 7.83
N THR A 29 -4.57 4.22 9.08
CA THR A 29 -5.73 3.73 9.84
C THR A 29 -5.91 4.61 11.07
N GLU A 30 -7.13 4.71 11.56
CA GLU A 30 -7.43 5.35 12.86
C GLU A 30 -8.15 4.35 13.76
N THR A 31 -7.73 4.26 15.03
CA THR A 31 -8.42 3.43 16.02
C THR A 31 -9.90 3.79 16.10
N GLU A 32 -10.78 2.79 16.22
CA GLU A 32 -12.24 2.93 16.27
C GLU A 32 -12.88 3.49 14.99
N LYS A 33 -12.11 3.65 13.91
CA LYS A 33 -12.61 4.05 12.59
C LYS A 33 -12.49 2.88 11.62
N ASP A 34 -13.55 2.64 10.85
CA ASP A 34 -13.56 1.64 9.78
C ASP A 34 -13.20 0.22 10.27
N GLY A 35 -13.48 -0.06 11.55
CA GLY A 35 -13.18 -1.32 12.25
C GLY A 35 -11.69 -1.57 12.53
N ASN A 36 -10.83 -0.57 12.37
CA ASN A 36 -9.42 -0.66 12.73
C ASN A 36 -9.20 -0.55 14.25
N PHE A 37 -8.33 -1.40 14.78
CA PHE A 37 -8.00 -1.42 16.22
C PHE A 37 -6.86 -0.49 16.61
N TYR A 38 -6.10 0.03 15.64
CA TYR A 38 -4.89 0.82 15.89
C TYR A 38 -4.75 1.97 14.90
N ASN A 39 -4.04 3.01 15.34
CA ASN A 39 -3.58 4.10 14.49
C ASN A 39 -2.33 3.66 13.72
N CYS A 40 -2.34 3.78 12.40
CA CYS A 40 -1.22 3.41 11.55
C CYS A 40 -0.92 4.50 10.52
N TYR A 41 0.35 4.63 10.15
CA TYR A 41 0.78 5.39 8.98
C TYR A 41 1.70 4.50 8.15
N ALA A 42 1.19 4.01 7.01
CA ALA A 42 1.78 2.95 6.23
C ALA A 42 1.95 3.37 4.75
N PRO A 43 2.91 4.26 4.43
CA PRO A 43 3.12 4.67 3.05
C PRO A 43 3.56 3.47 2.19
N LEU A 44 2.80 3.19 1.13
CA LEU A 44 3.08 2.14 0.14
C LEU A 44 3.78 2.75 -1.07
N TYR A 45 4.85 2.11 -1.53
CA TYR A 45 5.64 2.54 -2.68
C TYR A 45 5.70 1.42 -3.72
N ILE A 46 5.42 1.74 -4.97
CA ILE A 46 5.71 0.86 -6.12
C ILE A 46 6.72 1.58 -7.01
N TRP A 47 7.86 0.92 -7.22
CA TRP A 47 8.96 1.42 -8.02
C TRP A 47 9.02 0.68 -9.36
N ASN A 48 9.24 1.40 -10.46
CA ASN A 48 9.48 0.81 -11.78
C ASN A 48 10.94 0.31 -11.95
N GLY A 49 11.85 0.71 -11.06
CA GLY A 49 13.26 0.36 -11.11
C GLY A 49 13.96 0.66 -9.80
N HIS A 50 15.11 0.01 -9.57
CA HIS A 50 15.86 0.16 -8.32
C HIS A 50 16.52 1.54 -8.19
N GLU A 51 16.71 2.27 -9.29
CA GLU A 51 17.35 3.58 -9.32
C GLU A 51 16.56 4.60 -8.48
N GLY A 52 15.23 4.57 -8.57
CA GLY A 52 14.36 5.43 -7.78
C GLY A 52 14.47 5.14 -6.29
N MET A 53 14.42 3.86 -5.90
CA MET A 53 14.57 3.45 -4.51
C MET A 53 15.96 3.82 -3.95
N ASN A 54 17.03 3.59 -4.72
CA ASN A 54 18.39 3.96 -4.34
C ASN A 54 18.52 5.47 -4.12
N LYS A 55 17.98 6.27 -5.05
CA LYS A 55 17.95 7.73 -4.92
C LYS A 55 17.19 8.17 -3.68
N PHE A 56 16.01 7.60 -3.44
CA PHE A 56 15.19 7.93 -2.29
C PHE A 56 15.92 7.63 -0.97
N ILE A 57 16.58 6.47 -0.86
CA ILE A 57 17.26 6.05 0.38
C ILE A 57 18.59 6.78 0.58
N PHE A 58 19.43 6.87 -0.45
CA PHE A 58 20.84 7.22 -0.28
C PHE A 58 21.20 8.66 -0.69
N GLU A 59 20.29 9.40 -1.33
CA GLU A 59 20.53 10.80 -1.76
C GLU A 59 19.80 11.82 -0.88
N GLY A 60 19.60 11.52 0.41
CA GLY A 60 19.12 12.46 1.43
C GLY A 60 17.60 12.65 1.50
N TYR A 61 16.80 12.09 0.58
CA TYR A 61 15.34 12.18 0.67
C TYR A 61 14.79 11.43 1.89
N TYR A 62 15.36 10.27 2.21
CA TYR A 62 14.99 9.46 3.37
C TYR A 62 15.40 10.09 4.72
N ASP A 63 16.28 11.09 4.74
CA ASP A 63 16.65 11.81 5.97
C ASP A 63 15.43 12.45 6.63
N ASN A 64 14.44 12.87 5.85
CA ASN A 64 13.16 13.38 6.38
C ASN A 64 12.40 12.33 7.19
N ILE A 65 12.53 11.05 6.84
CA ILE A 65 11.94 9.93 7.59
C ILE A 65 12.77 9.67 8.84
N LEU A 66 14.10 9.61 8.73
CA LEU A 66 15.00 9.42 9.87
C LEU A 66 14.80 10.50 10.94
N GLN A 67 14.68 11.77 10.55
CA GLN A 67 14.48 12.87 11.50
C GLN A 67 13.10 12.86 12.16
N SER A 68 12.07 12.35 11.47
CA SER A 68 10.69 12.40 11.96
C SER A 68 10.28 11.14 12.72
N PHE A 69 10.81 9.99 12.33
CA PHE A 69 10.41 8.67 12.81
C PHE A 69 11.58 7.86 13.39
N GLY A 70 12.83 8.30 13.20
CA GLY A 70 14.02 7.51 13.55
C GLY A 70 14.32 6.41 12.54
N TRP A 71 15.18 5.47 12.91
CA TRP A 71 15.54 4.32 12.06
C TRP A 71 14.35 3.36 11.93
N GLN A 72 13.92 3.10 10.70
CA GLN A 72 12.76 2.27 10.41
C GLN A 72 13.15 0.96 9.71
N GLN A 73 12.37 -0.09 9.93
CA GLN A 73 12.43 -1.28 9.08
C GLN A 73 11.68 -1.01 7.77
N ILE A 74 12.35 -1.24 6.64
CA ILE A 74 11.72 -1.14 5.32
C ILE A 74 11.22 -2.54 4.94
N HIS A 75 9.91 -2.70 4.91
CA HIS A 75 9.27 -3.91 4.42
C HIS A 75 9.30 -3.87 2.89
N ILE A 76 10.04 -4.80 2.28
CA ILE A 76 10.18 -4.91 0.83
C ILE A 76 9.46 -6.15 0.31
N GLY A 77 9.12 -6.13 -0.98
CA GLY A 77 8.63 -7.28 -1.72
C GLY A 77 8.77 -7.05 -3.21
N VAL A 78 8.48 -8.10 -3.99
CA VAL A 78 8.52 -8.12 -5.43
C VAL A 78 7.11 -7.94 -5.97
N PRO A 79 6.85 -6.95 -6.83
CA PRO A 79 5.55 -6.81 -7.49
C PRO A 79 5.29 -8.01 -8.40
N LEU A 80 4.14 -8.64 -8.24
CA LEU A 80 3.62 -9.69 -9.12
C LEU A 80 2.59 -9.15 -10.09
N VAL A 81 1.70 -8.28 -9.60
CA VAL A 81 0.64 -7.63 -10.38
C VAL A 81 0.64 -6.15 -10.03
N VAL A 82 0.55 -5.29 -11.05
CA VAL A 82 0.34 -3.85 -10.90
C VAL A 82 -0.61 -3.40 -12.00
N ASN A 83 -1.91 -3.39 -11.70
CA ASN A 83 -2.96 -2.98 -12.62
C ASN A 83 -3.62 -1.71 -12.08
N LEU A 84 -3.43 -0.57 -12.76
CA LEU A 84 -3.97 0.73 -12.35
C LEU A 84 -4.85 1.29 -13.46
N SER A 85 -6.00 1.85 -13.10
CA SER A 85 -6.88 2.57 -14.04
C SER A 85 -6.45 4.04 -14.20
N ASP A 86 -6.96 4.72 -15.24
CA ASP A 86 -6.66 6.13 -15.52
C ASP A 86 -7.04 7.08 -14.37
N ASP A 87 -8.08 6.72 -13.61
CA ASP A 87 -8.59 7.49 -12.48
C ASP A 87 -7.94 7.14 -11.13
N PHE A 88 -6.87 6.33 -11.11
CA PHE A 88 -6.24 5.82 -9.89
C PHE A 88 -5.88 6.92 -8.86
N LYS A 89 -5.46 8.11 -9.29
CA LYS A 89 -5.15 9.23 -8.36
C LYS A 89 -6.35 9.69 -7.52
N LYS A 90 -7.58 9.35 -7.90
CA LYS A 90 -8.81 9.71 -7.16
C LYS A 90 -9.11 8.74 -6.02
N CYS A 91 -8.38 7.63 -5.89
CA CYS A 91 -8.59 6.66 -4.82
C CYS A 91 -8.43 7.29 -3.44
N LYS A 92 -9.38 6.97 -2.55
CA LYS A 92 -9.44 7.45 -1.17
C LYS A 92 -9.35 6.31 -0.15
N TYR A 93 -9.45 5.06 -0.61
CA TYR A 93 -9.45 3.89 0.24
C TYR A 93 -8.59 2.78 -0.37
N VAL A 94 -7.95 2.00 0.50
CA VAL A 94 -7.23 0.78 0.12
C VAL A 94 -7.66 -0.34 1.04
N VAL A 95 -8.01 -1.48 0.47
CA VAL A 95 -8.15 -2.74 1.21
C VAL A 95 -6.88 -3.54 1.01
N GLU A 96 -6.20 -3.88 2.10
CA GLU A 96 -5.08 -4.82 2.10
C GLU A 96 -5.56 -6.19 2.57
N TYR A 97 -5.24 -7.21 1.78
CA TYR A 97 -5.38 -8.62 2.13
C TYR A 97 -3.98 -9.19 2.33
N VAL A 98 -3.71 -9.74 3.50
CA VAL A 98 -2.41 -10.34 3.83
C VAL A 98 -2.53 -11.86 3.82
N GLY A 99 -1.55 -12.55 3.24
CA GLY A 99 -1.53 -14.00 3.24
C GLY A 99 -0.12 -14.58 3.25
N SER A 100 -0.06 -15.91 3.40
CA SER A 100 1.18 -16.68 3.39
C SER A 100 1.22 -17.67 2.23
N ILE A 101 2.40 -17.86 1.66
CA ILE A 101 2.70 -18.89 0.66
C ILE A 101 3.20 -20.12 1.41
N SER A 102 2.36 -21.14 1.51
CA SER A 102 2.73 -22.39 2.18
C SER A 102 3.80 -23.16 1.39
N GLN A 103 4.63 -23.91 2.11
CA GLN A 103 5.62 -24.80 1.51
C GLN A 103 4.96 -25.81 0.58
N LYS A 104 5.47 -25.89 -0.66
CA LYS A 104 5.02 -26.80 -1.71
C LYS A 104 6.22 -27.32 -2.49
N ASN A 105 6.05 -28.47 -3.14
CA ASN A 105 7.08 -29.06 -4.02
C ASN A 105 7.15 -28.38 -5.40
N SER A 106 6.16 -27.54 -5.74
CA SER A 106 6.14 -26.72 -6.95
C SER A 106 5.38 -25.42 -6.67
N LEU A 107 5.85 -24.33 -7.27
CA LEU A 107 5.22 -23.00 -7.23
C LEU A 107 4.49 -22.66 -8.54
N ILE A 108 4.50 -23.56 -9.53
CA ILE A 108 3.71 -23.41 -10.76
C ILE A 108 2.24 -23.25 -10.38
N GLU A 109 1.57 -22.27 -11.00
CA GLU A 109 0.16 -21.97 -10.73
C GLU A 109 -0.13 -21.70 -9.24
N THR A 110 0.83 -21.11 -8.51
CA THR A 110 0.58 -20.67 -7.13
C THR A 110 -0.61 -19.71 -7.13
N GLN A 111 -1.72 -20.19 -6.59
CA GLN A 111 -2.89 -19.39 -6.35
C GLN A 111 -2.63 -18.58 -5.08
N PHE A 112 -2.65 -17.27 -5.23
CA PHE A 112 -2.83 -16.37 -4.12
C PHE A 112 -4.33 -16.34 -3.87
N ASN A 113 -4.73 -16.57 -2.61
CA ASN A 113 -6.14 -16.54 -2.24
C ASN A 113 -6.61 -15.08 -2.29
N PHE A 114 -6.99 -14.61 -3.47
CA PHE A 114 -7.48 -13.25 -3.75
C PHE A 114 -8.95 -13.06 -3.34
N PHE A 115 -9.42 -13.79 -2.32
CA PHE A 115 -10.86 -13.89 -2.05
C PHE A 115 -11.41 -12.57 -1.49
N ASN A 116 -11.99 -11.76 -2.38
CA ASN A 116 -12.86 -10.62 -2.09
C ASN A 116 -14.21 -11.03 -1.47
N LYS A 117 -14.28 -12.13 -0.70
CA LYS A 117 -15.56 -12.61 -0.15
C LYS A 117 -16.20 -11.60 0.79
N ASN A 118 -15.37 -10.77 1.43
CA ASN A 118 -15.82 -9.86 2.47
C ASN A 118 -16.02 -8.43 1.96
N VAL A 119 -15.72 -8.15 0.68
CA VAL A 119 -15.77 -6.81 0.10
C VAL A 119 -16.78 -6.76 -1.04
N GLN A 120 -17.82 -5.95 -0.90
CA GLN A 120 -18.82 -5.74 -1.94
C GLN A 120 -18.39 -4.63 -2.91
N ASN A 121 -19.05 -4.57 -4.07
CA ASN A 121 -18.85 -3.55 -5.12
C ASN A 121 -17.42 -3.53 -5.71
N THR A 122 -16.81 -4.71 -5.87
CA THR A 122 -15.45 -4.87 -6.43
C THR A 122 -15.32 -4.32 -7.86
N GLU A 123 -16.42 -4.16 -8.60
CA GLU A 123 -16.42 -3.53 -9.93
C GLU A 123 -15.93 -2.07 -9.92
N ASN A 124 -15.94 -1.41 -8.76
CA ASN A 124 -15.44 -0.06 -8.60
C ASN A 124 -13.94 0.01 -8.25
N CYS A 125 -13.25 -1.14 -8.20
CA CYS A 125 -11.82 -1.19 -7.97
C CYS A 125 -11.07 -0.47 -9.09
N LYS A 126 -10.25 0.51 -8.71
CA LYS A 126 -9.48 1.39 -9.62
C LYS A 126 -8.00 1.00 -9.70
N GLY A 127 -7.55 0.10 -8.82
CA GLY A 127 -6.18 -0.41 -8.82
C GLY A 127 -6.09 -1.72 -8.06
N ASN A 128 -5.34 -2.68 -8.61
CA ASN A 128 -5.02 -3.95 -7.99
C ASN A 128 -3.51 -4.17 -8.05
N VAL A 129 -2.89 -4.28 -6.87
CA VAL A 129 -1.45 -4.46 -6.73
C VAL A 129 -1.20 -5.67 -5.84
N ILE A 130 -0.39 -6.62 -6.31
CA ILE A 130 -0.01 -7.80 -5.54
C ILE A 130 1.50 -7.80 -5.41
N VAL A 131 1.98 -7.89 -4.17
CA VAL A 131 3.41 -7.92 -3.83
C VAL A 131 3.66 -9.14 -2.96
N TYR A 132 4.68 -9.92 -3.28
CA TYR A 132 5.13 -11.05 -2.44
C TYR A 132 6.53 -10.80 -1.90
N ASN A 133 6.84 -11.39 -0.75
CA ASN A 133 8.16 -11.37 -0.15
C ASN A 133 8.71 -12.81 -0.12
N PRO A 134 9.76 -13.13 -0.91
CA PRO A 134 10.31 -14.48 -0.98
C PRO A 134 11.15 -14.88 0.25
N ASP A 135 11.59 -13.91 1.07
CA ASP A 135 12.28 -14.18 2.34
C ASP A 135 11.29 -14.63 3.41
N LYS A 136 10.13 -13.97 3.48
CA LYS A 136 9.07 -14.24 4.47
C LYS A 136 8.03 -15.25 4.00
N TRP A 137 8.03 -15.61 2.71
CA TRP A 137 6.96 -16.38 2.06
C TRP A 137 5.56 -15.81 2.36
N GLY A 138 5.44 -14.49 2.31
CA GLY A 138 4.20 -13.76 2.51
C GLY A 138 3.82 -12.95 1.28
N TYR A 139 2.56 -12.52 1.21
CA TYR A 139 2.10 -11.59 0.19
C TYR A 139 1.07 -10.60 0.76
N SER A 140 0.97 -9.45 0.11
CA SER A 140 -0.11 -8.48 0.29
C SER A 140 -0.74 -8.18 -1.06
N GLN A 141 -2.08 -8.16 -1.10
CA GLN A 141 -2.86 -7.60 -2.20
C GLN A 141 -3.46 -6.27 -1.73
N PHE A 142 -3.31 -5.23 -2.54
CA PHE A 142 -3.88 -3.91 -2.31
C PHE A 142 -4.92 -3.62 -3.40
N GLU A 143 -6.17 -3.45 -2.99
CA GLU A 143 -7.26 -3.02 -3.85
C GLU A 143 -7.63 -1.56 -3.54
N PHE A 144 -7.66 -0.72 -4.57
CA PHE A 144 -7.83 0.72 -4.43
C PHE A 144 -9.21 1.18 -4.89
N TYR A 145 -9.84 2.04 -4.09
CA TYR A 145 -11.21 2.51 -4.33
C TYR A 145 -11.33 4.02 -4.17
N GLU A 146 -12.11 4.66 -5.04
CA GLU A 146 -12.48 6.08 -4.90
C GLU A 146 -13.55 6.30 -3.85
N VAL A 147 -14.53 5.39 -3.77
CA VAL A 147 -15.59 5.36 -2.77
C VAL A 147 -15.28 4.27 -1.76
N LYS A 148 -15.64 4.49 -0.50
CA LYS A 148 -15.40 3.51 0.57
C LYS A 148 -16.11 2.19 0.22
N PRO A 149 -15.40 1.05 0.17
CA PRO A 149 -16.03 -0.23 -0.06
C PRO A 149 -16.83 -0.68 1.18
N GLU A 150 -17.88 -1.47 0.95
CA GLU A 150 -18.61 -2.13 2.03
C GLU A 150 -17.90 -3.42 2.40
N ILE A 151 -17.65 -3.60 3.69
CA ILE A 151 -16.88 -4.71 4.25
C ILE A 151 -17.77 -5.46 5.24
N GLU A 152 -18.02 -6.74 4.97
CA GLU A 152 -18.84 -7.60 5.84
C GLU A 152 -18.05 -8.07 7.08
N GLU A 153 -16.78 -8.41 6.92
CA GLU A 153 -15.91 -8.91 7.99
C GLU A 153 -14.46 -8.44 7.79
N ILE A 154 -13.86 -7.90 8.85
CA ILE A 154 -12.50 -7.32 8.84
C ILE A 154 -11.41 -8.35 9.21
N GLU A 155 -11.79 -9.61 9.46
CA GLU A 155 -10.81 -10.65 9.77
C GLU A 155 -9.81 -10.80 8.60
N ASP A 156 -8.51 -10.71 8.94
CA ASP A 156 -7.37 -10.76 8.02
C ASP A 156 -7.30 -9.70 6.89
N ILE A 157 -8.05 -8.60 7.03
CA ILE A 157 -7.98 -7.45 6.11
C ILE A 157 -7.75 -6.13 6.85
N THR A 158 -7.16 -5.17 6.18
CA THR A 158 -7.02 -3.80 6.70
C THR A 158 -7.58 -2.79 5.70
N LEU A 159 -8.51 -1.95 6.16
CA LEU A 159 -9.05 -0.84 5.38
C LEU A 159 -8.33 0.45 5.75
N TYR A 160 -7.57 0.98 4.81
CA TYR A 160 -6.86 2.24 4.92
C TYR A 160 -7.62 3.38 4.26
N GLU A 161 -7.48 4.57 4.85
CA GLU A 161 -7.74 5.84 4.16
C GLU A 161 -6.48 6.28 3.42
N VAL A 162 -6.65 6.80 2.20
CA VAL A 162 -5.58 7.35 1.37
C VAL A 162 -5.60 8.86 1.47
N LEU A 163 -4.52 9.42 2.02
CA LEU A 163 -4.38 10.86 2.19
C LEU A 163 -3.85 11.58 0.93
N HIS A 164 -3.03 10.89 0.15
CA HIS A 164 -2.45 11.37 -1.11
C HIS A 164 -1.95 10.20 -1.94
N ILE A 165 -1.96 10.34 -3.27
CA ILE A 165 -1.27 9.45 -4.20
C ILE A 165 -0.32 10.30 -5.05
N SER A 166 0.97 10.09 -4.86
CA SER A 166 1.99 10.61 -5.78
C SER A 166 2.12 9.69 -6.97
N GLN A 167 1.97 10.22 -8.18
CA GLN A 167 2.51 9.64 -9.42
C GLN A 167 3.16 10.76 -10.22
#